data_AF-A0A7C3IH90-F1
#
_entry.id   AF-A0A7C3IH90-F1
#
_cell.length_a   1.000
_cell.length_b   1.000
_cell.length_c   1.000
_cell.angle_alpha   90.00
_cell.angle_beta   90.00
_cell.angle_gamma   90.00
#
_symmetry.space_group_name_H-M   'P 1'
#
loop_
_entity.id
_entity.type
_entity.pdbx_description
1 polymer ?
#
loop_
_entity_poly.entity_id
_entity_poly.type
_entity_poly.pdbx_seq_one_letter_code
_entity_poly.pdbx_strand_id
1 'polypeptide(L)'
;MEDSGIIKKYIPVLDSEKCGYDFTAVIHLIISKGKLKEVEDKIKDENNVVAVYDVTGSHDAIIIGRFRSPLHLEKFTKWIQSLDYVESVSTSIVLNIVKEDMEVKFD
;
A
#
# COMPACT_ATOMS: atom_id res chain seq x y z
N MET A 1 2.74 0.79 -28.10
CA MET A 1 3.32 0.29 -26.82
C MET A 1 2.23 -0.24 -25.90
N GLU A 2 1.01 0.25 -26.07
CA GLU A 2 -0.25 -0.18 -25.47
C GLU A 2 -0.58 -1.61 -25.90
N ASP A 3 -0.63 -1.87 -27.22
CA ASP A 3 -0.95 -3.19 -27.77
C ASP A 3 0.08 -4.26 -27.40
N SER A 4 1.33 -3.86 -27.20
CA SER A 4 2.40 -4.74 -26.70
C SER A 4 2.40 -4.89 -25.17
N GLY A 5 1.44 -4.28 -24.47
CA GLY A 5 1.26 -4.37 -23.02
C GLY A 5 2.33 -3.66 -22.19
N ILE A 6 3.15 -2.80 -22.80
CA ILE A 6 4.18 -2.01 -22.11
C ILE A 6 3.51 -0.88 -21.34
N ILE A 7 2.58 -0.16 -21.98
CA ILE A 7 1.74 0.84 -21.32
C ILE A 7 0.54 0.12 -20.71
N LYS A 8 0.40 0.15 -19.38
CA LYS A 8 -0.70 -0.49 -18.67
C LYS A 8 -1.94 0.38 -18.52
N LYS A 9 -1.77 1.68 -18.35
CA LYS A 9 -2.85 2.67 -18.17
C LYS A 9 -2.34 4.10 -18.32
N TYR A 10 -3.25 5.02 -18.59
CA TYR A 10 -3.04 6.46 -18.48
C TYR A 10 -3.82 6.96 -17.26
N ILE A 11 -3.14 7.65 -16.34
CA ILE A 11 -3.76 8.23 -15.15
C ILE A 11 -3.25 9.65 -14.94
N PRO A 12 -4.11 10.60 -14.53
CA PRO A 12 -3.64 11.87 -14.03
C PRO A 12 -2.94 11.67 -12.68
N VAL A 13 -1.80 12.35 -12.49
CA VAL A 13 -1.14 12.40 -11.19
C VAL A 13 -1.83 13.46 -10.34
N LEU A 14 -2.45 13.02 -9.24
CA LEU A 14 -3.20 13.88 -8.34
C LEU A 14 -2.38 14.25 -7.11
N ASP A 15 -2.44 15.52 -6.72
CA ASP A 15 -1.96 16.01 -5.43
C ASP A 15 -2.87 15.45 -4.32
N SER A 16 -2.34 14.53 -3.52
CA SER A 16 -3.15 13.79 -2.56
C SER A 16 -3.56 14.61 -1.35
N GLU A 17 -2.70 15.52 -0.90
CA GLU A 17 -3.00 16.46 0.18
C GLU A 17 -4.16 17.36 -0.23
N LYS A 18 -4.13 17.91 -1.45
CA LYS A 18 -5.27 18.71 -1.98
C LYS A 18 -6.54 17.89 -2.18
N CYS A 19 -6.45 16.56 -2.30
CA CYS A 19 -7.60 15.66 -2.31
C CYS A 19 -8.08 15.24 -0.91
N GLY A 20 -7.46 15.74 0.16
CA GLY A 20 -7.80 15.45 1.55
C GLY A 20 -7.20 14.16 2.09
N TYR A 21 -6.11 13.67 1.49
CA TYR A 21 -5.33 12.51 1.94
C TYR A 21 -3.99 12.97 2.53
N ASP A 22 -4.05 13.50 3.75
CA ASP A 22 -2.93 14.18 4.40
C ASP A 22 -1.90 13.22 5.04
N PHE A 23 -2.19 11.92 5.11
CA PHE A 23 -1.36 10.94 5.81
C PHE A 23 -0.95 9.81 4.87
N THR A 24 0.34 9.55 4.78
CA THR A 24 0.86 8.34 4.14
C THR A 24 1.42 7.39 5.20
N ALA A 25 1.11 6.11 5.08
CA ALA A 25 1.66 5.09 5.97
C ALA A 25 2.29 3.95 5.17
N VAL A 26 3.41 3.46 5.69
CA VAL A 26 4.08 2.24 5.26
C VAL A 26 3.76 1.17 6.29
N ILE A 27 3.11 0.10 5.87
CA ILE A 27 2.60 -0.95 6.77
C ILE A 27 3.29 -2.25 6.39
N HIS A 28 4.00 -2.85 7.34
CA HIS A 28 4.67 -4.14 7.18
C HIS A 28 3.83 -5.23 7.81
N LEU A 29 3.65 -6.34 7.09
CA LEU A 29 2.89 -7.49 7.54
C LEU A 29 3.77 -8.73 7.67
N ILE A 30 3.50 -9.51 8.72
CA ILE A 30 3.90 -10.91 8.82
C ILE A 30 2.62 -11.75 8.68
N ILE A 31 2.63 -12.71 7.76
CA ILE A 31 1.47 -13.50 7.39
C ILE A 31 1.81 -14.98 7.49
N SER A 32 0.86 -15.79 7.97
CA SER A 32 1.09 -17.23 8.11
C SER A 32 1.45 -17.89 6.78
N LYS A 33 2.39 -18.83 6.85
CA LYS A 33 2.96 -19.52 5.67
C LYS A 33 1.86 -20.11 4.78
N GLY A 34 1.93 -19.80 3.49
CA GLY A 34 0.99 -20.31 2.48
C GLY A 34 -0.34 -19.56 2.40
N LYS A 35 -0.51 -18.48 3.17
CA LYS A 35 -1.74 -17.68 3.23
C LYS A 35 -1.59 -16.24 2.73
N LEU A 36 -0.41 -15.88 2.24
CA LEU A 36 -0.05 -14.56 1.72
C LEU A 36 -1.10 -13.98 0.77
N LYS A 37 -1.38 -14.69 -0.32
CA LYS A 37 -2.33 -14.27 -1.35
C LYS A 37 -3.75 -14.03 -0.82
N GLU A 38 -4.21 -14.83 0.13
CA GLU A 38 -5.56 -14.69 0.72
C GLU A 38 -5.71 -13.38 1.50
N VAL A 39 -4.62 -12.91 2.12
CA VAL A 39 -4.59 -11.63 2.84
C VAL A 39 -4.44 -10.47 1.85
N GLU A 40 -3.50 -10.57 0.89
CA GLU A 40 -3.23 -9.51 -0.08
C GLU A 40 -4.41 -9.22 -1.01
N ASP A 41 -5.13 -10.26 -1.45
CA ASP A 41 -6.31 -10.10 -2.29
C ASP A 41 -7.41 -9.27 -1.60
N LYS A 42 -7.52 -9.34 -0.27
CA LYS A 42 -8.45 -8.50 0.51
C LYS A 42 -7.96 -7.04 0.60
N ILE A 43 -6.65 -6.85 0.74
CA ILE A 43 -6.05 -5.54 0.99
C ILE A 43 -5.94 -4.71 -0.29
N LYS A 44 -5.59 -5.34 -1.42
CA LYS A 44 -5.34 -4.62 -2.68
C LYS A 44 -6.58 -3.92 -3.25
N ASP A 45 -7.78 -4.35 -2.85
CA ASP A 45 -9.05 -3.80 -3.32
C ASP A 45 -9.49 -2.55 -2.51
N GLU A 46 -8.77 -2.20 -1.45
CA GLU A 46 -9.07 -1.04 -0.62
C GLU A 46 -8.61 0.28 -1.29
N ASN A 47 -9.52 1.25 -1.43
CA ASN A 47 -9.26 2.48 -2.19
C ASN A 47 -8.14 3.37 -1.62
N ASN A 48 -7.86 3.23 -0.32
CA ASN A 48 -6.78 3.96 0.36
C ASN A 48 -5.42 3.27 0.15
N VAL A 49 -5.37 2.06 -0.39
CA VAL A 49 -4.14 1.32 -0.68
C VAL A 49 -3.63 1.73 -2.06
N VAL A 50 -2.39 2.23 -2.10
CA VAL A 50 -1.74 2.71 -3.32
C VAL A 50 -0.80 1.66 -3.89
N ALA A 51 -0.20 0.84 -3.02
CA ALA A 51 0.63 -0.29 -3.41
C ALA A 51 0.61 -1.40 -2.37
N VAL A 52 0.74 -2.63 -2.84
CA VAL A 52 1.01 -3.83 -2.05
C VAL A 52 2.17 -4.54 -2.72
N TYR A 53 3.20 -4.89 -1.94
CA TYR A 53 4.39 -5.57 -2.41
C TYR A 53 4.62 -6.83 -1.60
N ASP A 54 4.70 -7.97 -2.28
CA ASP A 54 5.32 -9.19 -1.77
C ASP A 54 6.82 -8.90 -1.66
N VAL A 55 7.40 -9.07 -0.47
CA VAL A 55 8.80 -8.74 -0.24
C VAL A 55 9.56 -9.92 0.33
N THR A 56 10.85 -9.99 0.01
CA THR A 56 11.78 -10.86 0.72
C THR A 56 12.29 -10.12 1.96
N GLY A 57 12.36 -10.79 3.10
CA GLY A 57 12.95 -10.21 4.31
C GLY A 57 12.29 -10.75 5.58
N SER A 58 12.26 -9.91 6.61
CA SER A 58 11.62 -10.23 7.90
C SER A 58 10.10 -10.03 7.90
N HIS A 59 9.54 -9.57 6.79
CA HIS A 59 8.12 -9.33 6.58
C HIS A 59 7.73 -9.97 5.25
N ASP A 60 6.48 -10.37 5.12
CA ASP A 60 5.97 -11.06 3.92
C ASP A 60 5.38 -10.06 2.92
N ALA A 61 4.73 -8.99 3.41
CA ALA A 61 4.16 -7.94 2.57
C ALA A 61 4.41 -6.52 3.11
N ILE A 62 4.51 -5.56 2.20
CA ILE A 62 4.54 -4.12 2.49
C ILE A 62 3.40 -3.43 1.76
N ILE A 63 2.65 -2.63 2.50
CA ILE A 63 1.54 -1.84 1.98
C ILE A 63 1.88 -0.36 2.09
N ILE A 64 1.63 0.38 1.02
CA ILE A 64 1.67 1.84 1.00
C ILE A 64 0.22 2.33 0.93
N GLY A 65 -0.22 3.05 1.97
CA GLY A 65 -1.58 3.56 2.06
C GLY A 65 -1.62 5.07 2.25
N ARG A 66 -2.65 5.72 1.71
CA ARG A 66 -2.96 7.14 1.91
C ARG A 66 -4.26 7.28 2.68
N PHE A 67 -4.26 8.10 3.72
CA PHE A 67 -5.35 8.23 4.67
C PHE A 67 -5.73 9.70 4.86
N ARG A 68 -7.01 9.92 5.15
CA ARG A 68 -7.60 11.25 5.34
C ARG A 68 -7.43 11.79 6.75
N SER A 69 -7.15 10.91 7.71
CA SER A 69 -6.99 11.27 9.12
C SER A 69 -6.29 10.15 9.89
N PRO A 70 -5.73 10.43 11.07
CA PRO A 70 -5.19 9.40 11.95
C PRO A 70 -6.23 8.34 12.33
N LEU A 71 -7.49 8.74 12.49
CA LEU A 71 -8.59 7.81 12.79
C LEU A 71 -8.89 6.86 11.61
N HIS A 72 -8.76 7.33 10.37
CA HIS A 72 -8.90 6.47 9.20
C HIS A 72 -7.78 5.42 9.17
N LEU A 73 -6.53 5.84 9.41
CA LEU A 73 -5.39 4.92 9.53
C LEU A 73 -5.61 3.90 10.65
N GLU A 74 -6.00 4.34 11.85
CA GLU A 74 -6.23 3.46 13.00
C GLU A 74 -7.26 2.38 12.68
N LYS A 75 -8.40 2.75 12.06
CA LYS A 75 -9.44 1.80 11.65
C LYS A 75 -8.91 0.80 10.64
N PHE A 76 -8.13 1.25 9.67
CA PHE A 76 -7.54 0.40 8.66
C PHE A 76 -6.52 -0.58 9.26
N THR A 77 -5.62 -0.12 10.14
CA THR A 77 -4.66 -0.98 10.84
C THR A 77 -5.37 -2.03 11.71
N LYS A 78 -6.41 -1.65 12.45
CA LYS A 78 -7.22 -2.60 13.25
C LYS A 78 -7.94 -3.63 12.36
N TRP A 79 -8.44 -3.20 11.21
CA TRP A 79 -9.05 -4.11 10.25
C TRP A 79 -8.02 -5.12 9.71
N ILE A 80 -6.83 -4.68 9.29
CA ILE A 80 -5.76 -5.61 8.87
C ILE A 80 -5.42 -6.60 9.98
N GLN A 81 -5.26 -6.13 11.23
CA GLN A 81 -4.98 -7.00 12.37
C GLN A 81 -6.08 -8.04 12.64
N SER A 82 -7.31 -7.76 12.19
CA SER A 82 -8.44 -8.70 12.34
C SER A 82 -8.55 -9.73 11.21
N LEU A 83 -7.76 -9.57 10.13
CA LEU A 83 -7.76 -10.53 9.04
C LEU A 83 -7.14 -11.85 9.49
N ASP A 84 -7.79 -12.96 9.12
CA ASP A 84 -7.21 -14.29 9.30
C ASP A 84 -5.81 -14.35 8.69
N TYR A 85 -4.92 -15.06 9.38
CA TYR A 85 -3.53 -15.31 8.97
C TYR A 85 -2.58 -14.11 9.06
N VAL A 86 -3.05 -12.93 9.46
CA VAL A 86 -2.14 -11.83 9.82
C VAL A 86 -1.57 -12.10 11.22
N GLU A 87 -0.26 -12.31 11.28
CA GLU A 87 0.45 -12.59 12.54
C GLU A 87 0.94 -11.31 13.22
N SER A 88 1.35 -10.32 12.42
CA SER A 88 1.83 -9.04 12.94
C SER A 88 1.63 -7.91 11.93
N VAL A 89 1.38 -6.71 12.45
CA VAL A 89 1.25 -5.48 11.68
C VAL A 89 2.12 -4.41 12.33
N SER A 90 3.09 -3.88 11.58
CA SER A 90 3.92 -2.76 11.98
C SER A 90 3.66 -1.57 11.06
N THR A 91 3.19 -0.46 11.63
CA THR A 91 2.80 0.75 10.87
C THR A 91 3.79 1.87 11.12
N SER A 92 4.36 2.41 10.04
CA SER A 92 5.21 3.62 10.05
C SER A 92 4.46 4.76 9.37
N ILE A 93 4.27 5.87 10.08
CA ILE A 93 3.71 7.09 9.49
C ILE A 93 4.84 7.84 8.77
N VAL A 94 4.61 8.22 7.52
CA VAL A 94 5.59 8.98 6.72
C VAL A 94 5.62 10.42 7.21
N LEU A 95 6.80 10.88 7.64
CA LEU A 95 7.00 12.26 8.12
C LEU A 95 7.26 13.23 6.98
N ASN A 96 7.97 12.79 5.94
CA ASN A 96 8.30 13.60 4.78
C ASN A 96 8.55 12.70 3.56
N ILE A 97 7.98 13.06 2.41
CA ILE A 97 8.22 12.38 1.15
C ILE A 97 9.38 13.07 0.44
N VAL A 98 10.56 12.42 0.42
CA VAL A 98 11.73 12.93 -0.31
C VAL A 98 11.54 12.75 -1.82
N LYS A 99 10.94 11.62 -2.24
CA LYS A 99 10.60 11.30 -3.63
C LYS A 99 9.53 10.21 -3.65
N GLU A 100 8.51 10.40 -4.47
CA GLU A 100 7.49 9.38 -4.77
C GLU A 100 7.09 9.53 -6.24
N ASP A 101 7.50 8.57 -7.06
CA ASP A 101 7.27 8.58 -8.49
C ASP A 101 7.28 7.13 -9.00
N MET A 102 6.27 6.76 -9.78
CA MET A 102 6.11 5.41 -10.34
C MET A 102 6.65 5.32 -11.77
N GLU A 103 7.17 6.42 -12.32
CA GLU A 103 7.75 6.46 -13.65
C GLU A 103 9.08 5.68 -13.72
N VAL A 104 9.19 4.81 -14.73
CA VAL A 104 10.46 4.21 -15.13
C VAL A 104 11.11 5.13 -16.13
N LYS A 105 12.30 5.67 -15.79
CA LYS A 105 13.09 6.48 -16.73
C LYS A 105 13.92 5.56 -17.62
N PHE A 106 13.87 5.81 -18.92
CA PHE A 106 14.72 5.15 -19.92
C PHE A 106 15.80 6.14 -20.37
N ASP A 107 16.99 5.62 -20.68
CA ASP A 107 18.07 6.38 -21.32
C ASP A 107 17.84 6.53 -22.83
#